data_AF-A0A1V9R6S4-F1
#
_entry.id   AF-A0A1V9R6S4-F1
#
_cell.length_a   1.000
_cell.length_b   1.000
_cell.length_c   1.000
_cell.angle_alpha   90.00
_cell.angle_beta   90.00
_cell.angle_gamma   90.00
#
_symmetry.space_group_name_H-M   'P 1'
#
loop_
_entity.id
_entity.type
_entity.pdbx_description
1 polymer ?
#
loop_
_entity_poly.entity_id
_entity_poly.type
_entity_poly.pdbx_seq_one_letter_code
_entity_poly.pdbx_strand_id
1 'polypeptide(L)'
;MSLRDKQIEQASKILSELTGVKFTTDDIKIIEKETKEVIKMYDIRLAKRLENDNNFIFGCSSGYPFFNIYIVSGYEEEYKEELESAKQGYVWSYVHNFDNTMFSEYGIIRVNKELERIA
;
A
#
# COMPACT_ATOMS: atom_id res chain seq x y z
N MET A 1 -17.40 -13.99 -1.72
CA MET A 1 -16.42 -13.11 -1.02
C MET A 1 -16.47 -11.76 -1.67
N SER A 2 -16.57 -10.67 -0.89
CA SER A 2 -16.62 -9.31 -1.47
C SER A 2 -15.26 -8.91 -2.05
N LEU A 3 -15.22 -7.90 -2.94
CA LEU A 3 -13.96 -7.33 -3.42
C LEU A 3 -13.06 -6.92 -2.24
N ARG A 4 -13.66 -6.30 -1.22
CA ARG A 4 -12.93 -5.83 -0.03
C ARG A 4 -12.28 -6.98 0.74
N ASP A 5 -12.99 -8.08 0.93
CA ASP A 5 -12.44 -9.26 1.62
C ASP A 5 -11.24 -9.83 0.84
N LYS A 6 -11.36 -9.89 -0.50
CA LYS A 6 -10.27 -10.35 -1.38
C LYS A 6 -9.05 -9.43 -1.31
N GLN A 7 -9.25 -8.12 -1.27
CA GLN A 7 -8.17 -7.15 -1.10
C GLN A 7 -7.46 -7.30 0.26
N ILE A 8 -8.22 -7.53 1.34
CA ILE A 8 -7.65 -7.76 2.68
C ILE A 8 -6.83 -9.05 2.71
N GLU A 9 -7.33 -10.13 2.11
CA GLU A 9 -6.58 -11.39 1.99
C GLU A 9 -5.31 -11.22 1.17
N GLN A 10 -5.37 -10.43 0.09
CA GLN A 10 -4.23 -10.17 -0.77
C GLN A 10 -3.17 -9.32 -0.06
N ALA A 11 -3.58 -8.26 0.66
CA ALA A 11 -2.68 -7.43 1.47
C ALA A 11 -1.98 -8.27 2.55
N SER A 12 -2.70 -9.21 3.19
CA SER A 12 -2.13 -10.16 4.15
C SER A 12 -1.00 -11.00 3.53
N LYS A 13 -1.20 -11.50 2.30
CA LYS A 13 -0.16 -12.26 1.58
C LYS A 13 1.03 -11.37 1.23
N ILE A 14 0.79 -10.21 0.61
CA ILE A 14 1.85 -9.28 0.19
C ILE A 14 2.72 -8.88 1.39
N LEU A 15 2.10 -8.45 2.49
CA LEU A 15 2.83 -8.01 3.68
C LEU A 15 3.63 -9.15 4.30
N SER A 16 3.09 -10.37 4.25
CA SER A 16 3.79 -11.55 4.75
C SER A 16 5.02 -11.91 3.90
N GLU A 17 4.92 -11.80 2.58
CA GLU A 17 6.06 -12.02 1.67
C GLU A 17 7.14 -10.95 1.87
N LEU A 18 6.77 -9.67 1.96
CA LEU A 18 7.72 -8.56 2.09
C LEU A 18 8.52 -8.62 3.40
N THR A 19 7.86 -8.95 4.51
CA THR A 19 8.47 -8.89 5.85
C THR A 19 9.02 -10.25 6.31
N GLY A 20 8.49 -11.35 5.79
CA GLY A 20 8.72 -12.71 6.31
C GLY A 20 7.92 -13.02 7.59
N VAL A 21 7.00 -12.13 8.01
CA VAL A 21 6.14 -12.31 9.18
C VAL A 21 4.72 -12.62 8.72
N LYS A 22 4.04 -13.59 9.33
CA LYS A 22 2.67 -13.93 8.96
C LYS A 22 1.67 -12.88 9.48
N PHE A 23 0.90 -12.27 8.58
CA PHE A 23 -0.21 -11.37 8.91
C PHE A 23 -1.55 -12.03 8.69
N THR A 24 -2.50 -11.82 9.59
CA THR A 24 -3.90 -12.24 9.45
C THR A 24 -4.75 -11.14 8.81
N THR A 25 -5.97 -11.48 8.40
CA THR A 25 -6.91 -10.49 7.86
C THR A 25 -7.35 -9.46 8.92
N ASP A 26 -7.33 -9.82 10.21
CA ASP A 26 -7.63 -8.88 11.29
C ASP A 26 -6.46 -7.92 11.55
N ASP A 27 -5.21 -8.38 11.44
CA ASP A 27 -4.04 -7.51 11.48
C ASP A 27 -4.11 -6.46 10.37
N ILE A 28 -4.47 -6.89 9.15
CA ILE A 28 -4.61 -5.98 8.00
C ILE A 28 -5.70 -4.94 8.22
N LYS A 29 -6.83 -5.27 8.85
CA LYS A 29 -7.87 -4.27 9.17
C LYS A 29 -7.37 -3.20 10.16
N ILE A 30 -6.54 -3.60 11.13
CA ILE A 30 -5.92 -2.67 12.07
C ILE A 30 -4.94 -1.76 11.32
N ILE A 31 -4.03 -2.34 10.53
CA ILE A 31 -3.05 -1.60 9.73
C ILE A 31 -3.74 -0.63 8.77
N GLU A 32 -4.81 -1.06 8.10
CA GLU A 32 -5.60 -0.22 7.20
C GLU A 32 -6.12 1.04 7.92
N LYS A 33 -6.71 0.84 9.11
CA LYS A 33 -7.25 1.93 9.93
C LYS A 33 -6.13 2.91 10.32
N GLU A 34 -5.04 2.40 10.88
CA GLU A 34 -3.90 3.21 11.32
C GLU A 34 -3.27 3.97 10.15
N THR A 35 -3.09 3.30 9.00
CA THR A 35 -2.54 3.92 7.79
C THR A 35 -3.44 5.06 7.30
N LYS A 36 -4.76 4.86 7.27
CA LYS A 36 -5.72 5.91 6.89
C LYS A 36 -5.69 7.10 7.85
N GLU A 37 -5.49 6.87 9.14
CA GLU A 37 -5.33 7.94 10.13
C GLU A 37 -4.05 8.74 9.88
N VAL A 38 -2.92 8.07 9.59
CA VAL A 38 -1.65 8.72 9.22
C VAL A 38 -1.82 9.59 7.97
N ILE A 39 -2.44 9.05 6.91
CA ILE A 39 -2.68 9.82 5.67
C ILE A 39 -3.58 11.04 5.94
N LYS A 40 -4.62 10.90 6.79
CA LYS A 40 -5.52 12.01 7.15
C LYS A 40 -4.81 13.10 7.94
N MET A 41 -3.93 12.73 8.87
CA MET A 41 -3.10 13.67 9.62
C MET A 41 -2.11 14.39 8.71
N TYR A 42 -1.62 13.70 7.68
CA TYR A 42 -0.70 14.26 6.69
C TYR A 42 -1.40 15.22 5.71
N ASP A 43 -2.39 14.75 4.96
CA ASP A 43 -3.19 15.55 4.03
C ASP A 43 -4.60 14.97 3.86
N ILE A 44 -5.60 15.66 4.41
CA ILE A 44 -7.00 15.28 4.31
C ILE A 44 -7.53 15.25 2.88
N ARG A 45 -6.98 16.07 1.96
CA ARG A 45 -7.38 16.06 0.55
C ARG A 45 -6.84 14.84 -0.17
N LEU A 46 -5.60 14.46 0.14
CA LEU A 46 -5.02 13.20 -0.34
C LEU A 46 -5.83 12.01 0.17
N ALA A 47 -6.15 11.98 1.46
CA ALA A 47 -6.97 10.91 2.05
C ALA A 47 -8.32 10.76 1.31
N LYS A 48 -9.03 11.87 1.10
CA LYS A 48 -10.32 11.88 0.37
C LYS A 48 -10.18 11.42 -1.08
N ARG A 49 -9.08 11.80 -1.76
CA ARG A 49 -8.82 11.34 -3.12
C ARG A 49 -8.68 9.82 -3.16
N LEU A 50 -7.84 9.26 -2.29
CA LEU A 50 -7.58 7.82 -2.25
C LEU A 50 -8.80 7.01 -1.77
N GLU A 51 -9.66 7.57 -0.92
CA GLU A 51 -10.93 6.93 -0.52
C GLU A 51 -11.90 6.73 -1.70
N ASN A 52 -11.77 7.52 -2.76
CA ASN A 52 -12.57 7.37 -3.98
C ASN A 52 -11.96 6.38 -4.99
N ASP A 53 -10.72 5.94 -4.76
CA ASP A 53 -10.07 4.95 -5.60
C ASP A 53 -10.52 3.54 -5.14
N ASN A 54 -10.68 2.61 -6.09
CA ASN A 54 -11.07 1.22 -5.77
C ASN A 54 -9.93 0.42 -5.09
N ASN A 55 -8.84 1.07 -4.73
CA ASN A 55 -7.66 0.46 -4.14
C ASN A 55 -7.81 0.29 -2.62
N PHE A 56 -7.22 -0.79 -2.09
CA PHE A 56 -7.15 -1.04 -0.66
C PHE A 56 -5.81 -0.59 -0.10
N ILE A 57 -5.82 0.37 0.82
CA ILE A 57 -4.62 0.87 1.48
C ILE A 57 -4.24 -0.04 2.64
N PHE A 58 -2.99 -0.52 2.70
CA PHE A 58 -2.56 -1.47 3.73
C PHE A 58 -1.19 -1.16 4.35
N GLY A 59 -0.66 0.04 4.14
CA GLY A 59 0.56 0.48 4.78
C GLY A 59 1.08 1.76 4.15
N CYS A 60 2.07 2.37 4.79
CA CYS A 60 2.78 3.51 4.21
C CYS A 60 4.19 3.61 4.76
N SER A 61 5.07 4.23 3.99
CA SER A 61 6.38 4.69 4.46
C SER A 61 6.61 6.13 4.02
N SER A 62 7.34 6.88 4.83
CA SER A 62 7.76 8.24 4.50
C SER A 62 9.28 8.28 4.38
N GLY A 63 9.78 8.82 3.28
CA GLY A 63 11.19 9.05 3.05
C GLY A 63 11.34 10.19 2.06
N TYR A 64 11.83 11.34 2.52
CA TYR A 64 11.91 12.55 1.71
C TYR A 64 12.65 12.28 0.38
N PRO A 65 12.06 12.64 -0.78
CA PRO A 65 10.91 13.54 -0.97
C PRO A 65 9.54 12.84 -1.15
N PHE A 66 9.40 11.57 -0.76
CA PHE A 66 8.22 10.75 -1.04
C PHE A 66 7.46 10.29 0.21
N PHE A 67 6.14 10.27 0.10
CA PHE A 67 5.25 9.49 0.97
C PHE A 67 4.64 8.36 0.14
N ASN A 68 5.04 7.13 0.44
CA ASN A 68 4.62 5.94 -0.30
C ASN A 68 3.45 5.29 0.45
N ILE A 69 2.33 5.11 -0.23
CA ILE A 69 1.11 4.51 0.32
C ILE A 69 0.88 3.19 -0.39
N TYR A 70 0.95 2.08 0.35
CA TYR A 70 0.85 0.73 -0.20
C TYR A 70 -0.59 0.38 -0.50
N ILE A 71 -0.81 -0.18 -1.68
CA ILE A 71 -2.13 -0.48 -2.19
C ILE A 71 -2.24 -1.91 -2.74
N VAL A 72 -3.41 -2.50 -2.53
CA VAL A 72 -3.89 -3.62 -3.36
C VAL A 72 -4.91 -3.06 -4.34
N SER A 73 -4.80 -3.50 -5.58
CA SER A 73 -5.67 -3.09 -6.67
C SER A 73 -7.14 -3.42 -6.44
N GLY A 74 -8.01 -2.65 -7.09
CA GLY A 74 -9.43 -2.98 -7.27
C GLY A 74 -9.69 -4.10 -8.28
N TYR A 75 -8.66 -4.54 -9.01
CA TYR A 75 -8.75 -5.51 -10.11
C TYR A 75 -8.10 -6.84 -9.70
N GLU A 76 -8.92 -7.90 -9.56
CA GLU A 76 -8.45 -9.21 -9.08
C GLU A 76 -7.46 -9.89 -10.03
N GLU A 77 -7.53 -9.56 -11.33
CA GLU A 77 -6.60 -10.02 -12.35
C GLU A 77 -5.14 -9.60 -12.06
N GLU A 78 -4.93 -8.52 -11.30
CA GLU A 78 -3.61 -8.00 -10.96
C GLU A 78 -2.99 -8.71 -9.74
N TYR A 79 -3.78 -9.43 -8.94
CA TYR A 79 -3.32 -9.97 -7.65
C TYR A 79 -2.16 -10.96 -7.78
N LYS A 80 -2.13 -11.70 -8.89
CA LYS A 80 -1.02 -12.59 -9.15
C LYS A 80 0.28 -11.80 -9.35
N GLU A 81 0.23 -10.71 -10.10
CA GLU A 81 1.39 -9.86 -10.39
C GLU A 81 1.85 -9.10 -9.14
N GLU A 82 0.93 -8.57 -8.35
CA GLU A 82 1.24 -7.92 -7.06
C GLU A 82 2.00 -8.87 -6.13
N LEU A 83 1.55 -10.13 -6.03
CA LEU A 83 2.16 -11.11 -5.15
C LEU A 83 3.54 -11.56 -5.67
N GLU A 84 3.70 -11.74 -6.98
CA GLU A 84 5.02 -12.04 -7.57
C GLU A 84 6.00 -10.86 -7.44
N SER A 85 5.49 -9.62 -7.47
CA SER A 85 6.27 -8.41 -7.17
C SER A 85 6.72 -8.41 -5.70
N ALA A 86 5.80 -8.71 -4.77
CA ALA A 86 6.08 -8.75 -3.35
C ALA A 86 7.19 -9.75 -2.98
N LYS A 87 7.18 -10.94 -3.59
CA LYS A 87 8.25 -11.96 -3.41
C LYS A 87 9.64 -11.45 -3.82
N GLN A 88 9.71 -10.45 -4.69
CA GLN A 88 10.94 -9.82 -5.16
C GLN A 88 11.29 -8.54 -4.39
N GLY A 89 10.51 -8.20 -3.35
CA GLY A 89 10.68 -6.99 -2.54
C GLY A 89 10.05 -5.74 -3.15
N TYR A 90 9.08 -5.89 -4.06
CA TYR A 90 8.37 -4.79 -4.70
C TYR A 90 6.93 -4.69 -4.23
N VAL A 91 6.44 -3.48 -4.02
CA VAL A 91 5.07 -3.21 -3.56
C VAL A 91 4.41 -2.13 -4.40
N TRP A 92 3.18 -2.39 -4.79
CA TRP A 92 2.35 -1.44 -5.51
C TRP A 92 1.93 -0.31 -4.58
N SER A 93 2.07 0.93 -5.06
CA SER A 93 1.96 2.12 -4.22
C SER A 93 1.37 3.30 -4.97
N TYR A 94 0.66 4.15 -4.24
CA TYR A 94 0.58 5.56 -4.61
C TYR A 94 1.80 6.28 -4.02
N VAL A 95 2.65 6.84 -4.88
CA VAL A 95 3.85 7.59 -4.50
C VAL A 95 3.50 9.07 -4.52
N HIS A 96 3.31 9.66 -3.35
CA HIS A 96 3.10 11.09 -3.21
C HIS A 96 4.44 11.82 -3.17
N ASN A 97 4.65 12.75 -4.10
CA ASN A 97 5.85 13.58 -4.15
C ASN A 97 5.59 14.91 -3.41
N PHE A 98 6.35 15.12 -2.33
CA PHE A 98 6.22 16.31 -1.50
C PHE A 98 6.64 17.60 -2.21
N ASP A 99 7.71 17.54 -2.99
CA ASP A 99 8.28 18.73 -3.64
C ASP A 99 7.41 19.16 -4.83
N ASN A 100 6.81 18.21 -5.53
CA ASN A 100 5.90 18.49 -6.64
C ASN A 100 4.80 17.44 -6.75
N THR A 101 3.63 17.80 -6.23
CA THR A 101 2.47 16.90 -6.18
C THR A 101 1.98 16.48 -7.57
N MET A 102 2.31 17.23 -8.64
CA MET A 102 1.97 16.84 -10.02
C MET A 102 2.75 15.61 -10.51
N PHE A 103 3.87 15.28 -9.88
CA PHE A 103 4.63 14.05 -10.13
C PHE A 103 4.26 12.93 -9.16
N SER A 104 3.13 13.04 -8.46
CA SER A 104 2.61 11.94 -7.66
C SER A 104 1.85 10.96 -8.53
N GLU A 105 2.17 9.68 -8.43
CA GLU A 105 1.64 8.66 -9.34
C GLU A 105 1.42 7.31 -8.66
N TYR A 106 0.64 6.46 -9.31
CA TYR A 106 0.61 5.04 -8.99
C TYR A 106 1.82 4.37 -9.64
N GLY A 107 2.50 3.51 -8.90
CA GLY A 107 3.67 2.80 -9.38
C GLY A 107 4.08 1.67 -8.46
N ILE A 108 5.19 1.03 -8.80
CA ILE A 108 5.76 -0.07 -8.03
C ILE A 108 7.08 0.42 -7.45
N ILE A 109 7.26 0.25 -6.14
CA ILE A 109 8.51 0.62 -5.46
C ILE A 109 9.16 -0.61 -4.84
N ARG A 110 10.48 -0.56 -4.70
CA ARG A 110 11.23 -1.57 -3.94
C ARG A 110 11.31 -1.19 -2.48
N VAL A 111 11.15 -2.16 -1.58
CA VAL A 111 11.25 -1.97 -0.13
C VAL A 111 12.18 -3.00 0.53
N ASN A 112 12.75 -2.64 1.68
CA ASN A 112 13.41 -3.59 2.57
C ASN A 112 12.37 -4.37 3.43
N LYS A 113 12.83 -5.28 4.29
CA LYS A 113 11.95 -6.08 5.16
C LYS A 113 11.25 -5.26 6.25
N GLU A 114 11.73 -4.05 6.51
CA GLU A 114 11.13 -3.08 7.43
C GLU A 114 10.14 -2.16 6.70
N LEU A 115 9.88 -2.44 5.41
CA LEU A 115 8.99 -1.68 4.54
C LEU A 115 9.48 -0.25 4.30
N GLU A 116 10.78 0.01 4.35
CA GLU A 116 11.34 1.26 3.90
C GLU A 116 11.70 1.18 2.42
N ARG A 117 11.40 2.24 1.67
CA ARG A 117 11.74 2.32 0.25
C ARG A 117 13.25 2.29 0.05
N ILE A 118 13.72 1.46 -0.88
CA ILE A 118 15.12 1.36 -1.29
C ILE A 118 15.26 1.59 -2.81
N ALA A 119 16.43 2.07 -3.23
CA ALA A 119 16.76 2.34 -4.63
C ALA A 119 17.00 1.05 -5.44
#